data_AF-A0A142D781-F1
#
_entry.id   AF-A0A142D781-F1
#
_cell.length_a   1.000
_cell.length_b   1.000
_cell.length_c   1.000
_cell.angle_alpha   90.00
_cell.angle_beta   90.00
_cell.angle_gamma   90.00
#
_symmetry.space_group_name_H-M   'P 1'
#
loop_
_entity.id
_entity.type
_entity.pdbx_description
1 polymer ?
#
loop_
_entity_poly.entity_id
_entity_poly.type
_entity_poly.pdbx_seq_one_letter_code
_entity_poly.pdbx_strand_id
1 'polypeptide(L)'
;MAIAALALKIGLAPVHFWLPEVLQGLDLLTGLILSTWQKLAPFALIVQLAPAIDPVLLTALGLASALVGGWGGLNQTQLRKILAYSSIAHMGWMIIVL
;
A
#
# COMPACT_ATOMS: atom_id res chain seq x y z
N MET A 1 -5.82 16.84 -1.20
CA MET A 1 -4.42 16.78 -0.68
C MET A 1 -4.22 15.69 0.36
N ALA A 2 -5.12 15.54 1.35
CA ALA A 2 -4.99 14.51 2.40
C ALA A 2 -4.87 13.08 1.87
N ILE A 3 -5.68 12.68 0.88
CA ILE A 3 -5.65 11.32 0.32
C ILE A 3 -4.31 10.96 -0.33
N ALA A 4 -3.65 11.90 -1.01
CA ALA A 4 -2.34 11.67 -1.62
C ALA A 4 -1.25 11.45 -0.56
N ALA A 5 -1.29 12.23 0.53
CA ALA A 5 -0.36 12.07 1.65
C ALA A 5 -0.57 10.74 2.40
N LEU A 6 -1.83 10.34 2.60
CA LEU A 6 -2.17 9.05 3.21
C LEU A 6 -1.77 7.90 2.29
N ALA A 7 -2.04 7.99 1.00
CA ALA A 7 -1.63 7.01 -0.02
C ALA A 7 -0.11 6.77 0.00
N LEU A 8 0.69 7.83 0.13
CA LEU A 8 2.15 7.72 0.29
C LEU A 8 2.51 6.92 1.55
N LYS A 9 1.89 7.23 2.69
CA LYS A 9 2.19 6.57 3.97
C LYS A 9 1.86 5.07 3.97
N ILE A 10 0.78 4.64 3.31
CA ILE A 10 0.41 3.21 3.25
C ILE A 10 1.00 2.47 2.05
N GLY A 11 1.66 3.19 1.14
CA GLY A 11 2.33 2.63 -0.03
C GLY A 11 1.40 2.25 -1.18
N LEU A 12 0.34 3.03 -1.44
CA LEU A 12 -0.50 2.83 -2.63
C LEU A 12 0.22 3.28 -3.90
N ALA A 13 -0.13 2.69 -5.03
CA ALA A 13 0.27 3.20 -6.33
C ALA A 13 -0.42 4.56 -6.61
N PRO A 14 0.27 5.51 -7.29
CA PRO A 14 1.60 5.41 -7.90
C PRO A 14 2.77 5.70 -6.94
N VAL A 15 2.52 6.01 -5.66
CA VAL A 15 3.53 6.43 -4.67
C VAL A 15 4.13 5.27 -3.85
N HIS A 16 4.09 4.06 -4.40
CA HIS A 16 4.45 2.81 -3.73
C HIS A 16 5.95 2.47 -3.81
N PHE A 17 6.72 3.14 -4.67
CA PHE A 17 8.10 2.78 -5.03
C PHE A 17 9.07 2.71 -3.84
N TRP A 18 8.80 3.43 -2.75
CA TRP A 18 9.64 3.42 -1.57
C TRP A 18 9.55 2.09 -0.80
N LEU A 19 8.39 1.41 -0.83
CA LEU A 19 8.11 0.29 0.06
C LEU A 19 8.98 -0.95 -0.25
N PRO A 20 9.16 -1.39 -1.51
CA PRO A 20 10.00 -2.54 -1.82
C PRO A 20 11.47 -2.37 -1.42
N GLU A 21 12.05 -1.19 -1.66
CA GLU A 21 13.45 -0.93 -1.33
C GLU A 21 13.67 -0.78 0.18
N VAL A 22 12.78 -0.08 0.87
CA VAL A 22 12.85 0.03 2.34
C VAL A 22 12.69 -1.34 2.98
N LEU A 23 11.71 -2.15 2.58
CA LEU A 23 11.51 -3.47 3.18
C LEU A 23 12.67 -4.41 2.89
N GLN A 24 13.31 -4.33 1.73
CA GLN A 24 14.51 -5.12 1.42
C GLN A 24 15.71 -4.78 2.33
N GLY A 25 15.85 -3.51 2.72
CA GLY A 25 16.95 -3.02 3.56
C GLY A 25 16.75 -3.22 5.07
N LEU A 26 15.55 -3.62 5.50
CA LEU A 26 15.23 -3.87 6.90
C LEU A 26 15.40 -5.35 7.29
N ASP A 27 15.54 -5.60 8.58
CA ASP A 27 15.37 -6.93 9.13
C ASP A 27 13.88 -7.36 9.08
N LEU A 28 13.62 -8.66 9.26
CA LEU A 28 12.26 -9.19 9.13
C LEU A 28 11.33 -8.68 10.22
N LEU A 29 11.83 -8.44 11.43
CA LEU A 29 11.01 -7.95 12.55
C LEU A 29 10.56 -6.50 12.30
N THR A 30 11.47 -5.62 11.89
CA THR A 30 11.12 -4.23 11.56
C THR A 30 10.26 -4.18 10.30
N GLY A 31 10.53 -5.04 9.31
CA GLY A 31 9.69 -5.20 8.13
C GLY A 31 8.26 -5.66 8.46
N LEU A 32 8.10 -6.55 9.46
CA LEU A 32 6.78 -6.98 9.95
C LEU A 32 6.04 -5.78 10.58
N ILE A 33 6.69 -5.02 11.46
CA ILE A 33 6.09 -3.84 12.09
C ILE A 33 5.72 -2.78 11.04
N LEU A 34 6.58 -2.54 10.06
CA LEU A 34 6.33 -1.59 8.97
C LEU A 34 5.14 -2.01 8.10
N SER A 35 5.05 -3.30 7.75
CA SER A 35 4.01 -3.82 6.85
C SER A 35 2.64 -4.01 7.52
N THR A 36 2.59 -4.03 8.86
CA THR A 36 1.35 -4.23 9.64
C THR A 36 1.01 -3.01 10.49
N TRP A 37 1.75 -2.77 11.58
CA TRP A 37 1.45 -1.79 12.61
C TRP A 37 1.40 -0.36 12.06
N GLN A 38 2.36 0.02 11.22
CA GLN A 38 2.44 1.38 10.66
C GLN A 38 1.29 1.70 9.69
N LYS A 39 0.57 0.69 9.19
CA LYS A 39 -0.56 0.90 8.27
C LYS A 39 -1.87 1.21 8.99
N LEU A 40 -2.01 0.83 10.27
CA LEU A 40 -3.27 0.94 11.01
C LEU A 40 -3.76 2.40 11.14
N ALA A 41 -2.90 3.29 11.64
CA ALA A 41 -3.31 4.69 11.88
C ALA A 41 -3.63 5.45 10.59
N PRO A 42 -2.80 5.41 9.53
CA PRO A 42 -3.16 6.03 8.25
C PRO A 42 -4.41 5.42 7.61
N PHE A 43 -4.61 4.10 7.70
CA PHE A 43 -5.80 3.45 7.15
C PHE A 43 -7.07 3.87 7.88
N ALA A 44 -7.04 3.98 9.21
CA ALA A 44 -8.17 4.49 9.98
C ALA A 44 -8.60 5.91 9.55
N LEU A 45 -7.62 6.78 9.24
CA LEU A 45 -7.91 8.11 8.70
C LEU A 45 -8.54 8.05 7.30
N ILE A 46 -8.10 7.14 6.43
CA ILE A 46 -8.72 6.94 5.12
C ILE A 46 -10.18 6.50 5.29
N VAL A 47 -10.46 5.54 6.17
CA VAL A 47 -11.84 5.07 6.46
C VAL A 47 -12.74 6.22 6.93
N GLN A 48 -12.25 7.09 7.81
CA GLN A 48 -13.02 8.23 8.31
C GLN A 48 -13.27 9.29 7.24
N LEU A 49 -12.34 9.48 6.30
CA LEU A 49 -12.44 10.45 5.23
C LEU A 49 -13.15 9.91 3.98
N ALA A 50 -13.26 8.58 3.82
CA ALA A 50 -13.79 7.93 2.63
C ALA A 50 -15.15 8.48 2.16
N PRO A 51 -16.14 8.75 3.04
CA PRO A 51 -17.43 9.31 2.62
C PRO A 51 -17.35 10.70 1.97
N ALA A 52 -16.25 11.43 2.18
CA ALA A 52 -16.02 12.77 1.64
C ALA A 52 -15.03 12.77 0.45
N ILE A 53 -14.55 11.60 0.02
CA ILE A 53 -13.64 11.44 -1.12
C ILE A 53 -14.42 10.90 -2.31
N ASP A 54 -14.06 11.33 -3.52
CA ASP A 54 -14.61 10.79 -4.76
C ASP A 54 -14.34 9.26 -4.85
N PRO A 55 -15.39 8.41 -4.93
CA PRO A 55 -15.23 6.96 -5.05
C PRO A 55 -14.45 6.53 -6.30
N VAL A 56 -14.52 7.31 -7.38
CA VAL A 56 -13.77 7.02 -8.62
C VAL A 56 -12.25 7.14 -8.35
N LEU A 57 -11.85 8.11 -7.52
CA LEU A 57 -10.45 8.26 -7.14
C LEU A 57 -9.96 7.10 -6.26
N LEU A 58 -10.75 6.69 -5.25
CA LEU A 58 -10.39 5.57 -4.38
C LEU A 58 -10.27 4.27 -5.17
N THR A 59 -11.25 3.97 -6.01
CA THR A 59 -11.22 2.78 -6.87
C THR A 59 -10.05 2.80 -7.86
N ALA A 60 -9.72 3.96 -8.45
CA ALA A 60 -8.55 4.10 -9.32
C ALA A 60 -7.23 3.83 -8.57
N LEU A 61 -7.04 4.39 -7.37
CA LEU A 61 -5.86 4.14 -6.54
C LEU A 61 -5.78 2.66 -6.12
N GLY A 62 -6.91 2.07 -5.75
CA GLY A 62 -7.01 0.68 -5.35
C GLY A 62 -6.67 -0.30 -6.47
N LEU A 63 -7.26 -0.11 -7.66
CA LEU A 63 -6.96 -0.92 -8.84
C LEU A 63 -5.52 -0.78 -9.30
N ALA A 64 -4.99 0.45 -9.35
CA ALA A 64 -3.59 0.67 -9.67
C ALA A 64 -2.66 -0.07 -8.70
N SER A 65 -2.99 -0.07 -7.41
CA SER A 65 -2.20 -0.77 -6.38
C SER A 65 -2.30 -2.29 -6.50
N ALA A 66 -3.49 -2.83 -6.78
CA ALA A 66 -3.69 -4.26 -7.02
C ALA A 66 -2.89 -4.75 -8.24
N LEU A 67 -2.95 -4.01 -9.36
CA LEU A 67 -2.21 -4.34 -10.57
C LEU A 67 -0.70 -4.25 -10.38
N VAL A 68 -0.22 -3.16 -9.79
CA VAL A 68 1.22 -2.96 -9.57
C VAL A 68 1.78 -3.95 -8.55
N GLY A 69 1.05 -4.24 -7.47
CA GLY A 69 1.43 -5.27 -6.52
C GLY A 69 1.49 -6.66 -7.15
N GLY A 70 0.49 -7.01 -7.97
CA GLY A 70 0.48 -8.29 -8.70
C GLY A 70 1.65 -8.41 -9.69
N TRP A 71 1.81 -7.44 -10.60
CA TRP A 71 2.82 -7.50 -11.65
C TRP A 71 4.24 -7.34 -11.12
N GLY A 72 4.42 -6.43 -10.15
CA GLY A 72 5.72 -6.14 -9.54
C GLY A 72 6.26 -7.31 -8.72
N GLY A 73 5.39 -8.11 -8.10
CA GLY A 73 5.77 -9.28 -7.31
C GLY A 73 6.27 -10.47 -8.14
N LEU A 74 5.79 -10.65 -9.37
CA LEU A 74 6.12 -11.82 -10.20
C LEU A 74 7.60 -11.91 -10.59
N ASN A 75 8.29 -10.78 -10.70
CA ASN A 75 9.69 -10.73 -11.13
C ASN A 75 10.68 -10.56 -9.96
N GLN A 76 10.26 -10.84 -8.72
CA GLN A 76 11.12 -10.72 -7.54
C GLN A 76 11.55 -12.09 -7.02
N THR A 77 12.85 -12.27 -6.82
CA THR A 77 13.40 -13.46 -6.15
C THR A 77 13.56 -13.26 -4.65
N GLN A 78 13.61 -12.00 -4.20
CA GLN A 78 13.82 -11.65 -2.80
C GLN A 78 12.51 -11.70 -2.03
N LEU A 79 12.44 -12.54 -0.99
CA LEU A 79 11.24 -12.71 -0.17
C LEU A 79 10.70 -11.37 0.35
N ARG A 80 11.57 -10.47 0.82
CA ARG A 80 11.16 -9.16 1.34
C ARG A 80 10.50 -8.28 0.27
N LYS A 81 11.00 -8.28 -0.96
CA LYS A 81 10.35 -7.54 -2.07
C LYS A 81 9.01 -8.17 -2.45
N ILE A 82 8.92 -9.50 -2.46
CA ILE A 82 7.64 -10.21 -2.69
C ILE A 82 6.61 -9.79 -1.64
N LEU A 83 6.99 -9.77 -0.35
CA LEU A 83 6.12 -9.32 0.75
C LEU A 83 5.73 -7.85 0.65
N ALA A 84 6.62 -6.99 0.14
CA ALA A 84 6.30 -5.58 -0.10
C ALA A 84 5.21 -5.45 -1.19
N TYR A 85 5.36 -6.15 -2.31
CA TYR A 85 4.39 -6.11 -3.41
C TYR A 85 3.05 -6.76 -3.04
N SER A 86 3.04 -7.84 -2.25
CA SER A 86 1.79 -8.39 -1.71
C SER A 86 1.09 -7.38 -0.80
N SER A 87 1.84 -6.66 0.04
CA SER A 87 1.29 -5.59 0.88
C SER A 87 0.67 -4.45 0.07
N ILE A 88 1.27 -4.06 -1.06
CA ILE A 88 0.71 -3.05 -1.99
C ILE A 88 -0.60 -3.57 -2.59
N ALA A 89 -0.64 -4.82 -3.05
CA ALA A 89 -1.83 -5.42 -3.63
C ALA A 89 -2.99 -5.51 -2.64
N HIS A 90 -2.73 -5.96 -1.40
CA HIS A 90 -3.73 -6.06 -0.35
C HIS A 90 -4.28 -4.69 0.07
N MET A 91 -3.43 -3.66 0.16
CA MET A 91 -3.92 -2.29 0.36
C MET A 91 -4.80 -1.83 -0.79
N GLY A 92 -4.47 -2.21 -2.03
CA GLY A 92 -5.32 -1.94 -3.18
C GLY A 92 -6.75 -2.48 -3.00
N TRP A 93 -6.87 -3.75 -2.62
CA TRP A 93 -8.18 -4.37 -2.35
C TRP A 93 -8.92 -3.73 -1.19
N MET A 94 -8.23 -3.40 -0.09
CA MET A 94 -8.85 -2.73 1.04
C MET A 94 -9.42 -1.37 0.66
N ILE A 95 -8.75 -0.61 -0.20
CA ILE A 95 -9.21 0.71 -0.65
C ILE A 95 -10.40 0.61 -1.62
N ILE A 96 -10.48 -0.43 -2.45
CA ILE A 96 -11.62 -0.63 -3.37
C ILE A 96 -12.95 -0.81 -2.63
N VAL A 97 -12.92 -1.35 -1.41
CA VAL A 97 -14.12 -1.59 -0.60
C VAL A 97 -14.64 -0.33 0.10
N LEU A 98 -13.78 0.69 0.28
CA LEU A 98 -14.12 1.96 0.94
C LEU A 98 -14.88 2.88 -0.01
#